data_AF-A0A7J5BS34-F1
#
_entry.id   AF-A0A7J5BS34-F1
#
_cell.length_a   1.000
_cell.length_b   1.000
_cell.length_c   1.000
_cell.angle_alpha   90.00
_cell.angle_beta   90.00
_cell.angle_gamma   90.00
#
_symmetry.space_group_name_H-M   'P 1'
#
loop_
_entity.id
_entity.type
_entity.pdbx_description
1 polymer ?
#
loop_
_entity_poly.entity_id
_entity_poly.type
_entity_poly.pdbx_seq_one_letter_code
_entity_poly.pdbx_strand_id
1 'polypeptide(L)'
;MAHDYAQEVADLSYETARDQLAETVNRLEQGGATLEESLELWERGTALADRCEQWLTGARQRLEAAQEASVAGQQSAATAGAAEPGAADQDATGAPATTPGDDDVF
;
A
#
# COMPACT_ATOMS: atom_id res chain seq x y z
N MET A 1 32.99 -17.08 15.22
CA MET A 1 32.80 -15.94 16.14
C MET A 1 31.38 -15.43 15.95
N ALA A 2 30.70 -14.93 16.98
CA ALA A 2 29.36 -14.36 16.79
C ALA A 2 29.52 -12.95 16.22
N HIS A 3 29.26 -12.78 14.92
CA HIS A 3 29.13 -11.47 14.31
C HIS A 3 27.72 -10.94 14.57
N ASP A 4 27.62 -9.71 15.06
CA ASP A 4 26.34 -9.06 15.30
C ASP A 4 25.95 -8.23 14.07
N TYR A 5 25.61 -8.93 12.99
CA TYR A 5 25.20 -8.29 11.73
C TYR A 5 23.96 -7.41 11.90
N ALA A 6 23.11 -7.69 12.91
CA ALA A 6 21.94 -6.87 13.19
C ALA A 6 22.32 -5.45 13.62
N GLN A 7 23.35 -5.30 14.47
CA GLN A 7 23.86 -3.97 14.86
C GLN A 7 24.55 -3.27 13.68
N GLU A 8 25.31 -4.00 12.87
CA GLU A 8 26.02 -3.43 11.72
C GLU A 8 25.08 -2.83 10.67
N VAL A 9 23.92 -3.45 10.46
CA VAL A 9 22.94 -3.01 9.44
C VAL A 9 21.87 -2.05 9.97
N ALA A 10 21.79 -1.87 11.30
CA ALA A 10 20.72 -1.11 11.96
C ALA A 10 20.61 0.34 11.47
N ASP A 11 21.74 0.96 11.13
CA ASP A 11 21.79 2.37 10.72
C ASP A 11 21.76 2.57 9.19
N LEU A 12 21.66 1.49 8.41
CA LEU A 12 21.66 1.59 6.95
C LEU A 12 20.36 2.20 6.41
N SER A 13 20.48 3.00 5.35
CA SER A 13 19.34 3.40 4.52
C SER A 13 18.79 2.20 3.75
N TYR A 14 17.57 2.31 3.24
CA TYR A 14 16.96 1.26 2.43
C TYR A 14 17.80 0.94 1.18
N GLU A 15 18.26 1.96 0.45
CA GLU A 15 19.04 1.78 -0.78
C GLU A 15 20.36 1.09 -0.48
N THR A 16 21.08 1.55 0.55
CA THR A 16 22.34 0.92 0.94
C THR A 16 22.16 -0.50 1.42
N ALA A 17 21.14 -0.79 2.23
CA ALA A 17 20.85 -2.15 2.69
C ALA A 17 20.51 -3.08 1.51
N ARG A 18 19.69 -2.61 0.55
CA ARG A 18 19.32 -3.35 -0.65
C ARG A 18 20.54 -3.65 -1.54
N ASP A 19 21.40 -2.66 -1.76
CA ASP A 19 22.58 -2.82 -2.62
C ASP A 19 23.59 -3.81 -2.00
N GLN A 20 23.81 -3.73 -0.69
CA GLN A 20 24.63 -4.71 0.03
C GLN A 20 24.01 -6.12 0.04
N LEU A 21 22.67 -6.22 0.12
CA LEU A 21 21.97 -7.50 0.02
C LEU A 21 22.19 -8.12 -1.35
N ALA A 22 22.05 -7.33 -2.43
CA ALA A 22 22.29 -7.79 -3.79
C ALA A 22 23.72 -8.28 -3.99
N GLU A 23 24.72 -7.58 -3.42
CA GLU A 23 26.12 -8.03 -3.44
C GLU A 23 26.31 -9.36 -2.69
N THR A 24 25.69 -9.49 -1.52
CA THR A 24 25.76 -10.71 -0.69
C THR A 24 25.15 -11.91 -1.43
N VAL A 25 23.98 -11.74 -2.05
CA VAL A 25 23.33 -12.77 -2.87
C VAL A 25 24.20 -13.13 -4.06
N ASN A 26 24.76 -12.14 -4.76
CA ASN A 26 25.63 -12.39 -5.90
C ASN A 26 26.86 -13.24 -5.50
N ARG A 27 27.48 -12.96 -4.35
CA ARG A 27 28.59 -13.77 -3.82
C ARG A 27 28.17 -15.21 -3.49
N LEU A 28 26.97 -15.41 -2.95
CA LEU A 28 26.43 -16.76 -2.70
C LEU A 28 26.19 -17.51 -4.01
N GLU A 29 25.65 -16.84 -5.04
CA GLU A 29 25.33 -17.43 -6.34
C GLU A 29 26.56 -17.77 -7.19
N GLN A 30 27.65 -16.99 -7.07
CA GLN A 30 28.92 -17.31 -7.72
C GLN A 30 29.51 -18.64 -7.25
N GLY A 31 29.17 -19.07 -6.03
CA GLY A 31 29.75 -20.24 -5.39
C GLY A 31 31.25 -20.05 -5.08
N GLY A 32 31.95 -21.14 -4.76
CA GLY A 32 33.39 -21.11 -4.46
C GLY A 32 33.76 -20.65 -3.03
N ALA A 33 32.78 -20.21 -2.24
CA ALA A 33 32.94 -20.01 -0.81
C ALA A 33 32.96 -21.35 -0.05
N THR A 34 33.72 -21.41 1.02
CA THR A 34 33.64 -22.51 1.99
C THR A 34 32.27 -22.52 2.70
N LEU A 35 31.97 -23.61 3.41
CA LEU A 35 30.74 -23.71 4.18
C LEU A 35 30.63 -22.58 5.22
N GLU A 36 31.71 -22.30 5.94
CA GLU A 36 31.74 -21.27 6.99
C GLU A 36 31.51 -19.88 6.40
N GLU A 37 32.19 -19.54 5.29
CA GLU A 37 31.96 -18.28 4.57
C GLU A 37 30.54 -18.18 4.00
N SER A 38 29.97 -19.29 3.53
CA SER A 38 28.59 -19.32 3.01
C SER A 38 27.57 -19.07 4.13
N LEU A 39 27.84 -19.56 5.35
CA LEU A 39 27.01 -19.27 6.52
C LEU A 39 27.11 -17.81 6.95
N GLU A 40 28.32 -17.24 7.00
CA GLU A 40 28.50 -15.81 7.32
C GLU A 40 27.79 -14.90 6.30
N LEU A 41 27.90 -15.21 5.01
CA LEU A 41 27.17 -14.51 3.94
C LEU A 41 25.66 -14.62 4.12
N TRP A 42 25.16 -15.80 4.47
CA TRP A 42 23.73 -16.02 4.70
C TRP A 42 23.21 -15.26 5.92
N GLU A 43 23.95 -15.28 7.04
CA GLU A 43 23.57 -14.57 8.27
C GLU A 43 23.51 -13.06 8.03
N ARG A 44 24.53 -12.49 7.37
CA ARG A 44 24.53 -11.08 6.97
C ARG A 44 23.40 -10.76 5.99
N GLY A 45 23.17 -11.62 5.00
CA GLY A 45 22.09 -11.47 4.02
C GLY A 45 20.72 -11.41 4.70
N THR A 46 20.49 -12.27 5.69
CA THR A 46 19.26 -12.27 6.51
C THR A 46 19.09 -10.94 7.25
N ALA A 47 20.14 -10.46 7.93
CA ALA A 47 20.07 -9.19 8.65
C ALA A 47 19.77 -7.99 7.71
N LEU A 48 20.36 -7.98 6.51
CA LEU A 48 20.08 -6.95 5.50
C LEU A 48 18.63 -7.02 4.98
N ALA A 49 18.10 -8.23 4.77
CA ALA A 49 16.72 -8.43 4.37
C ALA A 49 15.74 -7.92 5.42
N ASP A 50 15.96 -8.25 6.70
CA ASP A 50 15.15 -7.77 7.83
C ASP A 50 15.15 -6.24 7.90
N ARG A 51 16.32 -5.61 7.69
CA ARG A 51 16.42 -4.14 7.64
C ARG A 51 15.61 -3.55 6.50
N CYS A 52 15.64 -4.15 5.32
CA CYS A 52 14.84 -3.72 4.18
C CYS A 52 13.33 -3.83 4.48
N GLU A 53 12.91 -4.93 5.10
CA GLU A 53 11.52 -5.15 5.49
C GLU A 53 11.03 -4.10 6.51
N GLN A 54 11.85 -3.76 7.51
CA GLN A 54 11.53 -2.71 8.48
C GLN A 54 11.25 -1.36 7.81
N TRP A 55 12.09 -0.98 6.83
CA TRP A 55 11.89 0.25 6.05
C TRP A 55 10.57 0.23 5.27
N LEU A 56 10.28 -0.87 4.57
CA LEU A 56 9.07 -1.01 3.75
C LEU A 56 7.80 -1.05 4.61
N THR A 57 7.85 -1.74 5.73
CA THR A 57 6.75 -1.81 6.70
C THR A 57 6.47 -0.45 7.30
N GLY A 58 7.51 0.28 7.73
CA GLY A 58 7.34 1.64 8.25
C GLY A 58 6.79 2.62 7.20
N ALA A 59 7.22 2.50 5.94
CA ALA A 59 6.67 3.30 4.85
C ALA A 59 5.17 3.01 4.60
N ARG A 60 4.79 1.72 4.63
CA ARG A 60 3.39 1.30 4.47
C ARG A 60 2.50 1.85 5.58
N GLN A 61 2.92 1.75 6.83
CA GLN A 61 2.17 2.27 7.98
C GLN A 61 1.93 3.79 7.87
N ARG A 62 2.93 4.56 7.45
CA ARG A 62 2.77 6.01 7.24
C ARG A 62 1.75 6.32 6.14
N LEU A 63 1.74 5.53 5.07
CA LEU A 63 0.80 5.68 3.97
C LEU A 63 -0.64 5.35 4.41
N GLU A 64 -0.83 4.27 5.17
CA GLU A 64 -2.12 3.88 5.73
C GLU A 64 -2.67 4.97 6.66
N ALA A 65 -1.85 5.48 7.59
CA ALA A 65 -2.25 6.57 8.48
C ALA A 65 -2.64 7.86 7.73
N ALA A 66 -1.93 8.20 6.66
CA ALA A 66 -2.26 9.36 5.84
C ALA A 66 -3.59 9.18 5.08
N GLN A 67 -3.89 7.97 4.59
CA GLN A 67 -5.15 7.67 3.93
C GLN A 67 -6.34 7.75 4.90
N GLU A 68 -6.22 7.16 6.10
CA GLU A 68 -7.25 7.23 7.13
C GLU A 68 -7.55 8.68 7.54
N ALA A 69 -6.51 9.50 7.72
CA ALA A 69 -6.66 10.93 8.02
C ALA A 69 -7.38 11.70 6.90
N SER A 70 -7.09 11.40 5.63
CA SER A 70 -7.77 12.02 4.48
C SER A 70 -9.25 11.66 4.45
N VAL A 71 -9.59 10.38 4.64
CA VAL A 71 -10.97 9.89 4.63
C VAL A 71 -11.77 10.52 5.77
N ALA A 72 -11.20 10.60 6.98
CA ALA A 72 -11.83 11.27 8.12
C ALA A 72 -12.08 12.78 7.83
N GLY A 73 -11.13 13.46 7.20
CA GLY A 73 -11.29 14.85 6.76
C GLY A 73 -12.39 15.03 5.70
N GLN A 74 -12.49 14.11 4.73
CA GLN A 74 -13.56 14.10 3.73
C GLN A 74 -14.94 13.84 4.35
N GLN A 75 -15.05 12.92 5.31
CA GLN A 75 -16.31 12.61 6.00
C GLN A 75 -16.80 13.79 6.84
N SER A 76 -15.89 14.48 7.53
CA SER A 76 -16.22 15.70 8.28
C SER A 76 -16.73 16.83 7.37
N ALA A 77 -16.18 16.96 6.16
CA ALA A 77 -16.62 17.95 5.18
C ALA A 77 -17.99 17.60 4.56
N ALA A 78 -18.25 16.32 4.30
CA ALA A 78 -19.52 15.85 3.77
C ALA A 78 -20.68 16.03 4.78
N THR A 79 -20.44 15.83 6.09
CA THR A 79 -21.45 16.07 7.12
C THR A 79 -21.76 17.56 7.34
N ALA A 80 -20.85 18.46 6.98
CA ALA A 80 -21.06 19.91 7.09
C ALA A 80 -21.83 20.51 5.89
N GLY A 81 -21.92 19.79 4.77
CA GLY A 81 -22.62 20.23 3.55
C GLY A 81 -24.08 19.80 3.43
N ALA A 82 -24.61 19.02 4.36
CA ALA A 82 -25.99 18.52 4.35
C ALA A 82 -26.89 19.30 5.33
N ALA A 83 -27.07 20.59 5.09
CA ALA A 83 -28.06 21.40 5.80
C ALA A 83 -28.73 22.42 4.88
N GLU A 84 -29.62 21.93 4.00
CA GLU A 84 -30.84 22.65 3.60
C GLU A 84 -31.97 21.63 3.38
N PRO A 85 -32.96 21.52 4.29
CA PRO A 85 -34.21 20.85 4.01
C PRO A 85 -35.13 21.84 3.28
N GLY A 86 -35.02 21.88 1.95
CA GLY A 86 -35.95 22.60 1.08
C GLY A 86 -37.22 21.78 0.87
N ALA A 87 -38.35 22.37 1.27
CA ALA A 87 -39.68 21.77 1.40
C ALA A 87 -40.21 21.02 0.15
N ALA A 88 -40.95 19.94 0.43
CA ALA A 88 -41.86 19.30 -0.50
C ALA A 88 -43.02 20.26 -0.86
N ASP A 89 -43.25 20.46 -2.15
CA ASP A 89 -44.56 20.79 -2.71
C ASP A 89 -44.77 19.85 -3.90
N GLN A 90 -45.59 18.84 -3.70
CA GLN A 90 -46.09 17.96 -4.75
C GLN A 90 -47.60 18.14 -4.75
N ASP A 91 -48.08 19.16 -5.45
CA ASP A 91 -49.49 19.26 -5.83
C ASP A 91 -49.67 19.12 -7.35
N ALA A 92 -50.45 18.09 -7.67
CA ALA A 92 -51.40 17.98 -8.77
C ALA A 92 -50.94 17.91 -10.26
N THR A 93 -51.07 16.67 -10.75
CA THR A 93 -52.04 16.26 -11.79
C THR A 93 -51.75 16.62 -13.26
N GLY A 94 -51.41 15.58 -14.03
CA GLY A 94 -51.44 15.63 -15.49
C GLY A 94 -51.23 14.26 -16.16
N ALA A 95 -52.17 13.34 -16.01
CA ALA A 95 -52.41 12.24 -16.95
C ALA A 95 -53.91 12.25 -17.30
N PRO A 96 -54.38 11.75 -18.47
CA PRO A 96 -53.68 10.92 -19.45
C PRO A 96 -53.90 11.35 -20.93
N ALA A 97 -53.01 10.91 -21.83
CA ALA A 97 -53.36 10.77 -23.24
C ALA A 97 -52.88 9.42 -23.75
N THR A 98 -53.76 8.44 -23.63
CA THR A 98 -53.79 7.24 -24.46
C THR A 98 -54.13 7.65 -25.88
N THR A 99 -53.38 7.18 -26.88
CA THR A 99 -53.99 6.70 -28.12
C THR A 99 -53.13 5.57 -28.71
N PRO A 100 -53.74 4.48 -29.22
CA PRO A 100 -53.07 3.29 -29.73
C PRO A 100 -52.88 3.31 -31.27
N GLY A 101 -51.97 2.46 -31.76
CA GLY A 101 -51.69 2.16 -33.17
C GLY A 101 -50.22 1.74 -33.27
N ASP A 102 -49.85 0.45 -33.21
CA ASP A 102 -50.16 -0.65 -34.15
C ASP A 102 -49.72 -0.30 -35.57
N ASP A 103 -48.52 -0.76 -35.96
CA ASP A 103 -48.23 -1.24 -37.33
C ASP A 103 -46.93 -2.10 -37.30
N ASP A 104 -47.16 -3.42 -37.36
CA ASP A 104 -46.29 -4.47 -37.88
C ASP A 104 -45.33 -3.99 -38.99
N VAL A 105 -44.02 -4.30 -38.92
CA VAL A 105 -43.22 -4.83 -40.06
C VAL A 105 -41.91 -5.43 -39.52
N PHE A 106 -41.78 -6.74 -39.75
CA PHE A 106 -40.61 -7.62 -39.86
C PHE A 106 -39.19 -7.06 -39.63
#